data_AF-A0A822FYT1-F1
#
_entry.id   AF-A0A822FYT1-F1
#
_cell.length_a   1.000
_cell.length_b   1.000
_cell.length_c   1.000
_cell.angle_alpha   90.00
_cell.angle_beta   90.00
_cell.angle_gamma   90.00
#
_symmetry.space_group_name_H-M   'P 1'
#
loop_
_entity.id
_entity.type
_entity.pdbx_description
1 polymer ?
#
loop_
_entity_poly.entity_id
_entity_poly.type
_entity_poly.pdbx_seq_one_letter_code
_entity_poly.pdbx_strand_id
1 'polypeptide(L)'
;MEIYGSSCLLQTYETNRLIISDIPRFLIINQPIEFTIDISNAGKGQLEVDINNDQVPKQVKTLENSKFQFQFIPLLNEPYIISIKFNGHQVSGFPKHCQVITSDNIKIHGPNLQSILIDTQTWFTIDILHVDL
;
A
#
# COMPACT_ATOMS: atom_id res chain seq x y z
N MET A 1 -45.00 3.44 34.05
CA MET A 1 -45.26 2.65 32.83
C MET A 1 -44.10 2.92 31.90
N GLU A 2 -43.09 2.06 31.92
CA GLU A 2 -41.96 2.13 30.99
C GLU A 2 -42.42 1.65 29.62
N ILE A 3 -42.04 2.36 28.55
CA ILE A 3 -41.58 1.67 27.34
C ILE A 3 -40.42 2.44 26.70
N TYR A 4 -39.22 1.95 27.05
CA TYR A 4 -38.06 1.74 26.22
C TYR A 4 -37.62 2.88 25.31
N GLY A 5 -36.53 3.52 25.75
CA GLY A 5 -35.58 4.16 24.85
C GLY A 5 -35.26 3.20 23.71
N SER A 6 -35.65 3.60 22.51
CA SER A 6 -35.13 3.04 21.28
C SER A 6 -33.64 3.34 21.27
N SER A 7 -32.85 2.43 21.85
CA SER A 7 -31.43 2.34 21.60
C SER A 7 -31.31 2.06 20.12
N CYS A 8 -31.22 3.13 19.32
CA CYS A 8 -30.83 3.03 17.94
C CYS A 8 -29.52 2.26 17.99
N LEU A 9 -29.54 1.01 17.51
CA LEU A 9 -28.35 0.20 17.34
C LEU A 9 -27.54 0.87 16.23
N LEU A 10 -26.94 2.00 16.56
CA LEU A 10 -25.91 2.64 15.77
C LEU A 10 -24.79 1.60 15.76
N GLN A 11 -24.70 0.82 14.68
CA GLN A 11 -23.57 -0.08 14.48
C GLN A 11 -22.33 0.82 14.39
N THR A 12 -21.64 0.95 15.53
CA THR A 12 -20.39 1.69 15.61
C THR A 12 -19.37 0.89 14.80
N TYR A 13 -18.89 1.47 13.71
CA TYR A 13 -17.75 0.95 12.98
C TYR A 13 -16.49 1.70 13.42
N GLU A 14 -15.37 1.00 13.50
CA GLU A 14 -14.09 1.59 13.87
C GLU A 14 -13.08 1.40 12.74
N THR A 15 -12.75 2.49 12.05
CA THR A 15 -11.72 2.49 10.98
C THR A 15 -10.33 2.12 11.52
N ASN A 16 -10.08 2.34 12.81
CA ASN A 16 -8.82 1.99 13.48
C ASN A 16 -8.64 0.49 13.72
N ARG A 17 -9.68 -0.33 13.51
CA ARG A 17 -9.62 -1.79 13.68
C ARG A 17 -9.38 -2.55 12.39
N LEU A 18 -9.23 -1.85 11.27
CA LEU A 18 -8.77 -2.47 10.03
C LEU A 18 -7.29 -2.84 10.18
N ILE A 19 -6.95 -4.09 9.86
CA ILE A 19 -5.55 -4.53 9.80
C ILE A 19 -5.16 -4.63 8.34
N ILE A 20 -4.18 -3.83 7.94
CA ILE A 20 -3.71 -3.73 6.56
C ILE A 20 -2.28 -4.28 6.53
N SER A 21 -2.00 -5.21 5.62
CA SER A 21 -0.62 -5.70 5.44
C SER A 21 0.28 -4.61 4.88
N ASP A 22 1.60 -4.83 4.92
CA ASP A 22 2.51 -3.83 4.39
C ASP A 22 2.25 -3.55 2.91
N ILE A 23 2.40 -2.28 2.56
CA ILE A 23 2.33 -1.78 1.19
C ILE A 23 3.70 -1.15 0.93
N PRO A 24 4.45 -1.63 -0.08
CA PRO A 24 5.79 -1.14 -0.31
C PRO A 24 5.74 0.35 -0.72
N ARG A 25 6.64 1.15 -0.13
CA ARG A 25 6.81 2.56 -0.52
C ARG A 25 7.36 2.70 -1.94
N PHE A 26 8.09 1.70 -2.39
CA PHE A 26 8.75 1.67 -3.69
C PHE A 26 8.24 0.53 -4.54
N LEU A 27 7.87 0.83 -5.78
CA LEU A 27 7.30 -0.10 -6.73
C LEU A 27 8.26 -0.33 -7.89
N ILE A 28 8.15 -1.49 -8.51
CA ILE A 28 8.92 -1.84 -9.72
C ILE A 28 7.91 -2.05 -10.85
N ILE A 29 8.14 -1.42 -12.00
CA ILE A 29 7.25 -1.56 -13.17
C ILE A 29 7.15 -3.04 -13.57
N ASN A 30 5.93 -3.45 -13.95
CA ASN A 30 5.58 -4.82 -14.32
C ASN A 30 5.70 -5.87 -13.20
N GLN A 31 5.99 -5.46 -11.95
CA GLN A 31 5.98 -6.37 -10.81
C GLN A 31 4.64 -6.26 -10.07
N PRO A 32 3.92 -7.37 -9.86
CA PRO A 32 2.66 -7.34 -9.13
C PRO A 32 2.88 -6.91 -7.68
N ILE A 33 2.02 -6.02 -7.21
CA ILE A 33 1.95 -5.57 -5.82
C ILE A 33 0.70 -6.16 -5.21
N GLU A 34 0.84 -6.77 -4.05
CA GLU A 34 -0.23 -7.41 -3.31
C GLU A 34 -0.29 -6.86 -1.88
N PHE A 35 -1.51 -6.60 -1.40
CA PHE A 35 -1.76 -6.30 0.00
C PHE A 35 -3.12 -6.82 0.43
N THR A 36 -3.27 -7.02 1.74
CA THR A 36 -4.49 -7.57 2.34
C THR A 36 -5.09 -6.57 3.33
N ILE A 37 -6.41 -6.61 3.44
CA ILE A 37 -7.19 -5.82 4.39
C ILE A 37 -8.10 -6.77 5.16
N ASP A 38 -7.93 -6.81 6.47
CA ASP A 38 -8.81 -7.51 7.41
C ASP A 38 -9.77 -6.52 8.04
N ILE A 39 -11.08 -6.70 7.81
CA ILE A 39 -12.15 -5.89 8.40
C ILE A 39 -12.95 -6.65 9.46
N SER A 40 -12.53 -7.85 9.88
CA SER A 40 -13.26 -8.70 10.84
C SER A 40 -13.60 -7.98 12.14
N ASN A 41 -12.76 -7.04 12.57
CA ASN A 41 -12.93 -6.27 13.79
C ASN A 41 -13.46 -4.84 13.56
N ALA A 42 -13.65 -4.41 12.30
CA ALA A 42 -14.08 -3.06 11.96
C ALA A 42 -15.60 -2.85 12.09
N GLY A 43 -16.36 -3.93 12.23
CA GLY A 43 -17.82 -3.92 12.19
C GLY A 43 -18.37 -4.13 10.78
N LYS A 44 -19.68 -4.04 10.62
CA LYS A 44 -20.31 -4.14 9.29
C LYS A 44 -20.07 -2.85 8.50
N GLY A 45 -19.69 -2.98 7.24
CA GLY A 45 -19.49 -1.81 6.40
C GLY A 45 -19.00 -2.14 5.00
N GLN A 46 -18.93 -1.09 4.20
CA GLN A 46 -18.40 -1.11 2.84
C GLN A 46 -16.93 -0.70 2.85
N LEU A 47 -16.08 -1.55 2.30
CA LEU A 47 -14.68 -1.27 2.05
C LEU A 47 -14.52 -0.72 0.62
N GLU A 48 -13.90 0.44 0.50
CA GLU A 48 -13.57 1.08 -0.77
C GLU A 48 -12.05 1.23 -0.84
N VAL A 49 -11.46 0.77 -1.94
CA VAL A 49 -10.03 0.89 -2.22
C VAL A 49 -9.88 1.45 -3.62
N ASP A 50 -9.14 2.54 -3.77
CA ASP A 50 -8.82 3.13 -5.06
C ASP A 50 -7.30 3.25 -5.25
N ILE A 51 -6.87 3.19 -6.50
CA ILE A 51 -5.48 3.38 -6.90
C ILE A 51 -5.48 4.42 -8.00
N ASN A 52 -4.85 5.57 -7.74
CA ASN A 52 -4.88 6.77 -8.59
C ASN A 52 -6.30 7.14 -9.01
N ASN A 53 -7.23 7.27 -8.06
CA ASN A 53 -8.64 7.59 -8.33
C ASN A 53 -9.28 6.60 -9.33
N ASP A 54 -9.06 5.30 -9.10
CA ASP A 54 -9.53 4.19 -9.95
C ASP A 54 -8.99 4.15 -11.39
N GLN A 55 -7.97 4.94 -11.71
CA GLN A 55 -7.31 4.88 -13.03
C GLN A 55 -6.46 3.62 -13.21
N VAL A 56 -6.05 2.99 -12.11
CA VAL A 56 -5.24 1.77 -12.15
C VAL A 56 -6.13 0.56 -11.84
N PRO A 57 -6.23 -0.42 -12.76
CA PRO A 57 -7.04 -1.61 -12.53
C PRO A 57 -6.43 -2.44 -11.39
N LYS A 58 -7.31 -2.97 -10.54
CA LYS A 58 -6.96 -3.83 -9.42
C LYS A 58 -7.79 -5.11 -9.47
N GLN A 59 -7.18 -6.22 -9.10
CA GLN A 59 -7.86 -7.48 -8.84
C GLN A 59 -8.19 -7.55 -7.35
N VAL A 60 -9.37 -8.09 -7.05
CA VAL A 60 -9.84 -8.25 -5.67
C VAL A 60 -10.23 -9.71 -5.47
N LYS A 61 -9.68 -10.31 -4.42
CA LYS A 61 -10.02 -11.67 -3.99
C LYS A 61 -10.54 -11.61 -2.56
N THR A 62 -11.76 -12.11 -2.36
CA THR A 62 -12.31 -12.32 -1.02
C THR A 62 -11.66 -13.56 -0.41
N LEU A 63 -11.12 -13.40 0.79
CA LEU A 63 -10.57 -14.46 1.62
C LEU A 63 -11.55 -14.77 2.76
N GLU A 64 -11.23 -15.79 3.56
CA GLU A 64 -12.02 -16.14 4.74
C GLU A 64 -11.94 -15.05 5.83
N ASN A 65 -12.93 -15.05 6.74
CA ASN A 65 -12.95 -14.17 7.92
C ASN A 65 -12.90 -12.67 7.59
N SER A 66 -13.65 -12.22 6.57
CA SER A 66 -13.75 -10.80 6.19
C SER A 66 -12.39 -10.19 5.83
N LYS A 67 -11.52 -10.98 5.21
CA LYS A 67 -10.26 -10.54 4.64
C LYS A 67 -10.38 -10.38 3.13
N PHE A 68 -9.72 -9.37 2.60
CA PHE A 68 -9.68 -9.10 1.17
C PHE A 68 -8.22 -8.96 0.74
N GLN A 69 -7.89 -9.55 -0.40
CA GLN A 69 -6.59 -9.42 -1.04
C GLN A 69 -6.74 -8.58 -2.29
N PHE A 70 -5.93 -7.54 -2.39
CA PHE A 70 -5.88 -6.61 -3.51
C PHE A 70 -4.56 -6.80 -4.24
N GLN A 71 -4.63 -6.80 -5.56
CA GLN A 71 -3.45 -6.89 -6.42
C GLN A 71 -3.55 -5.89 -7.56
N PHE A 72 -2.45 -5.19 -7.85
CA PHE A 72 -2.31 -4.38 -9.06
C PHE A 72 -0.91 -4.51 -9.64
N ILE A 73 -0.75 -4.10 -10.90
CA ILE A 73 0.54 -4.09 -11.58
C ILE A 73 0.82 -2.64 -12.00
N PRO A 74 1.87 -1.99 -11.49
CA PRO A 74 2.28 -0.68 -11.96
C PRO A 74 2.88 -0.80 -13.37
N LEU A 75 2.37 0.01 -14.29
CA LEU A 75 2.75 -0.02 -15.71
C LEU A 75 3.42 1.27 -16.19
N LEU A 76 3.25 2.36 -15.43
CA LEU A 76 3.79 3.68 -15.77
C LEU A 76 4.83 4.09 -14.73
N ASN A 77 5.82 4.86 -15.17
CA ASN A 77 6.83 5.46 -14.28
C ASN A 77 6.29 6.74 -13.62
N GLU A 78 5.21 6.61 -12.88
CA GLU A 78 4.53 7.71 -12.20
C GLU A 78 4.25 7.34 -10.74
N PRO A 79 4.02 8.30 -9.84
CA PRO A 79 3.58 8.00 -8.49
C PRO A 79 2.23 7.26 -8.46
N TYR A 80 2.12 6.32 -7.51
CA TYR A 80 0.88 5.60 -7.22
C TYR A 80 0.34 6.02 -5.85
N ILE A 81 -0.91 6.45 -5.81
CA ILE A 81 -1.64 6.86 -4.62
C ILE A 81 -2.70 5.81 -4.35
N ILE A 82 -2.56 5.10 -3.23
CA ILE A 82 -3.55 4.12 -2.77
C ILE A 82 -4.40 4.81 -1.72
N SER A 83 -5.71 4.83 -1.90
CA SER A 83 -6.65 5.34 -0.90
C SER A 83 -7.56 4.23 -0.41
N ILE A 84 -7.90 4.27 0.88
CA ILE A 84 -8.77 3.29 1.51
C ILE A 84 -9.78 4.04 2.35
N LYS A 85 -11.05 3.71 2.13
CA LYS A 85 -12.19 4.19 2.93
C LYS A 85 -12.99 3.01 3.45
N PHE A 86 -13.57 3.20 4.63
CA PHE A 86 -14.53 2.27 5.20
C PHE A 86 -15.78 3.05 5.60
N ASN A 87 -16.94 2.66 5.07
CA ASN A 87 -18.21 3.40 5.20
C ASN A 87 -18.10 4.88 4.79
N GLY A 88 -17.35 5.17 3.72
CA GLY A 88 -17.11 6.53 3.24
C GLY A 88 -16.09 7.35 4.07
N HIS A 89 -15.59 6.82 5.19
CA HIS A 89 -14.58 7.48 6.01
C HIS A 89 -13.17 7.00 5.68
N GLN A 90 -12.24 7.93 5.56
CA GLN A 90 -10.83 7.63 5.30
C GLN A 90 -10.23 6.79 6.42
N VAL A 91 -9.49 5.74 6.05
CA VAL A 91 -8.74 4.92 7.00
C VAL A 91 -7.43 5.61 7.38
N SER A 92 -7.04 5.50 8.65
CA SER A 92 -5.79 6.08 9.16
C SER A 92 -4.58 5.57 8.38
N GLY A 93 -3.63 6.47 8.07
CA GLY A 93 -2.44 6.14 7.27
C GLY A 93 -2.67 6.16 5.75
N PHE A 94 -3.89 6.48 5.29
CA PHE A 94 -4.22 6.62 3.87
C PHE A 94 -4.66 8.06 3.54
N PRO A 95 -4.34 8.58 2.34
CA PRO A 95 -3.75 7.87 1.22
C PRO A 95 -2.25 7.57 1.41
N LYS A 96 -1.78 6.48 0.81
CA LYS A 96 -0.37 6.07 0.81
C LYS A 96 0.25 6.35 -0.55
N HIS A 97 1.36 7.09 -0.54
CA HIS A 97 2.11 7.44 -1.73
C HIS A 97 3.24 6.43 -1.96
N CYS A 98 3.25 5.82 -3.15
CA CYS A 98 4.24 4.84 -3.58
C CYS A 98 4.97 5.38 -4.81
N GLN A 99 6.29 5.31 -4.82
CA GLN A 99 7.13 5.79 -5.92
C GLN A 99 7.62 4.61 -6.75
N VAL A 100 7.70 4.77 -8.06
CA VAL A 100 8.32 3.78 -8.94
C VAL A 100 9.83 3.98 -8.96
N ILE A 101 10.60 2.92 -8.73
CA ILE A 101 12.05 2.92 -8.91
C ILE A 101 12.35 2.34 -10.29
N THR A 102 13.08 3.11 -11.11
CA THR A 102 13.69 2.63 -12.35
C THR A 102 15.21 2.49 -12.15
N SER A 103 15.87 1.77 -13.06
CA SER A 103 17.34 1.65 -13.08
C SER A 103 18.04 3.01 -13.14
N ASP A 104 17.38 4.04 -13.66
CA ASP A 104 17.88 5.42 -13.72
C ASP A 104 17.96 6.09 -12.34
N ASN A 105 17.14 5.63 -11.39
CA ASN A 105 17.10 6.12 -10.01
C ASN A 105 18.11 5.40 -9.10
N ILE A 106 18.80 4.37 -9.59
CA ILE A 106 19.81 3.61 -8.86
C ILE A 106 21.19 4.16 -9.23
N LYS A 107 21.70 5.11 -8.45
CA LYS A 107 23.11 5.52 -8.55
C LYS A 107 23.94 4.68 -7.60
N ILE A 108 24.77 3.82 -8.16
CA ILE A 108 25.72 3.01 -7.39
C ILE A 108 26.96 3.87 -7.16
N HIS A 109 27.24 4.19 -5.90
CA HIS A 109 28.45 4.88 -5.48
C HIS A 109 29.37 3.89 -4.77
N GLY A 110 30.63 3.82 -5.22
CA GLY A 110 31.66 3.03 -4.57
C GLY A 110 33.03 3.24 -5.24
N PRO A 111 34.15 3.12 -4.49
CA PRO A 111 35.46 3.09 -5.10
C PRO A 111 35.58 1.85 -6.02
N ASN A 112 36.16 2.03 -7.22
CA ASN A 112 36.54 0.98 -8.19
C ASN A 112 35.42 0.33 -9.03
N LEU A 113 34.41 1.09 -9.47
CA LEU A 113 33.36 0.65 -10.40
C LEU A 113 33.83 0.23 -11.83
N GLN A 114 35.13 0.28 -12.13
CA GLN A 114 35.67 -0.08 -13.45
C GLN A 114 36.74 -1.20 -13.44
N SER A 115 37.31 -1.58 -12.29
CA SER A 115 38.23 -2.73 -12.22
C SER A 115 38.47 -3.11 -10.77
N ILE A 116 38.01 -4.29 -10.36
CA ILE A 116 38.44 -4.92 -9.11
C ILE A 116 39.52 -5.94 -9.46
N LEU A 117 40.67 -5.87 -8.79
CA LEU A 117 41.64 -6.96 -8.76
C LEU A 117 41.00 -8.14 -8.02
N ILE A 118 41.09 -9.33 -8.62
CA ILE A 118 40.71 -10.60 -7.99
C ILE A 118 41.28 -10.61 -6.55
N ASP A 119 40.42 -10.90 -5.57
CA ASP A 119 40.72 -11.06 -4.14
C ASP A 119 40.66 -9.79 -3.24
N THR A 120 39.78 -8.82 -3.53
CA THR A 120 39.46 -7.75 -2.57
C THR A 120 37.97 -7.72 -2.20
N GLN A 121 37.66 -7.93 -0.91
CA GLN A 121 36.32 -7.76 -0.35
C GLN A 121 36.02 -6.25 -0.23
N THR A 122 35.15 -5.74 -1.10
CA THR A 122 34.72 -4.34 -1.07
C THR A 122 33.22 -4.25 -0.78
N TRP A 123 32.82 -3.20 -0.05
CA TRP A 123 31.44 -2.88 0.23
C TRP A 123 30.99 -1.78 -0.71
N PHE A 124 29.73 -1.82 -1.14
CA PHE A 124 29.10 -0.76 -1.92
C PHE A 124 27.89 -0.23 -1.16
N THR A 125 27.55 1.04 -1.42
CA THR A 125 26.34 1.66 -0.86
C THR A 125 25.30 1.72 -1.96
N ILE A 126 24.09 1.23 -1.68
CA ILE A 126 22.92 1.44 -2.55
C ILE A 126 22.18 2.65 -1.99
N ASP A 127 22.37 3.81 -2.59
CA ASP A 127 21.55 4.99 -2.29
C ASP A 127 20.35 5.01 -3.24
N ILE A 128 19.14 4.78 -2.70
CA ILE A 128 17.89 5.01 -3.43
C ILE A 128 17.61 6.51 -3.29
N LEU A 129 17.95 7.29 -4.31
CA LEU A 129 17.87 8.76 -4.25
C LEU A 129 16.42 9.24 -4.09
N HIS A 130 16.24 10.14 -3.12
CA HIS A 130 15.11 11.04 -3.05
C HIS A 130 15.15 11.96 -4.27
N VAL A 131 14.15 11.90 -5.15
CA VAL A 131 14.00 12.88 -6.23
C VAL A 131 13.25 14.07 -5.66
N ASP A 132 13.98 15.12 -5.30
CA ASP A 132 13.44 16.48 -5.23
C ASP A 132 13.45 17.04 -6.65
N LEU A 133 12.28 17.45 -7.16
CA LEU A 133 12.07 18.59 -8.07
C LEU A 133 10.55 18.85 -8.23
#